data_AF-A0A7W7VZX0-F1
#
_entry.id   AF-A0A7W7VZX0-F1
#
_cell.length_a   1.000
_cell.length_b   1.000
_cell.length_c   1.000
_cell.angle_alpha   90.00
_cell.angle_beta   90.00
_cell.angle_gamma   90.00
#
_symmetry.space_group_name_H-M   'P 1'
#
loop_
_entity.id
_entity.type
_entity.pdbx_description
1 polymer ?
#
loop_
_entity_poly.entity_id
_entity_poly.type
_entity_poly.pdbx_seq_one_letter_code
_entity_poly.pdbx_strand_id
1 'polypeptide(L)' 'MAEIRRLHRAEGLSARAVARKLGVSRGTVARALATDRPPVYQRPLKGSAVDAVEPAIRELLTP' A
#
# COMPACT_ATOMS: atom_id res chain seq x y z
N MET A 1 2.04 -6.83 5.75
CA MET A 1 3.19 -6.89 6.69
C MET A 1 2.89 -7.86 7.83
N ALA A 2 2.57 -9.11 7.51
CA ALA A 2 2.33 -10.12 8.53
C ALA A 2 3.66 -10.56 9.18
N GLU A 3 4.70 -10.70 8.36
CA GLU A 3 6.01 -11.15 8.82
C GLU A 3 6.70 -10.19 9.81
N ILE A 4 6.67 -8.88 9.53
CA ILE A 4 7.21 -7.86 10.45
C ILE A 4 6.54 -7.95 11.83
N ARG A 5 5.21 -8.09 11.86
CA ARG A 5 4.45 -8.17 13.10
C ARG A 5 4.72 -9.49 13.84
N ARG A 6 4.83 -10.62 13.12
CA ARG A 6 5.18 -11.91 13.70
C ARG A 6 6.56 -11.85 14.36
N LEU A 7 7.58 -11.40 13.62
CA LEU A 7 8.95 -11.28 14.12
C LEU A 7 9.05 -10.36 15.35
N HIS A 8 8.30 -9.27 15.40
CA HIS A 8 8.34 -8.35 16.52
C HIS A 8 7.54 -8.84 17.74
N ARG A 9 6.28 -9.27 17.54
CA ARG A 9 5.35 -9.60 18.62
C ARG A 9 5.47 -11.04 19.11
N ALA A 10 5.70 -12.00 18.22
CA ALA A 10 5.81 -13.42 18.57
C ALA A 10 7.24 -13.83 18.90
N GLU A 11 8.23 -13.31 18.16
CA GLU A 11 9.65 -13.64 18.38
C GLU A 11 10.40 -12.58 19.22
N GLY A 12 9.73 -11.50 19.65
CA GLY A 12 10.29 -10.48 20.55
C GLY A 12 11.43 -9.63 19.96
N LEU A 13 11.66 -9.71 18.64
CA LEU A 13 12.78 -9.03 18.01
C LEU A 13 12.59 -7.52 18.01
N SER A 14 13.64 -6.75 18.31
CA SER A 14 13.57 -5.28 18.17
C SER A 14 13.29 -4.85 16.72
N ALA A 15 12.66 -3.68 16.54
CA ALA A 15 12.37 -3.15 15.21
C ALA A 15 13.63 -3.03 14.31
N ARG A 16 14.81 -2.78 14.92
CA ARG A 16 16.10 -2.75 14.21
C ARG A 16 16.59 -4.13 13.80
N ALA A 17 16.33 -5.16 14.61
CA ALA A 17 16.64 -6.55 14.25
C ALA A 17 15.74 -7.03 13.10
N VAL A 18 14.45 -6.74 13.16
CA VAL A 18 13.50 -7.06 12.08
C VAL A 18 13.88 -6.38 10.76
N ALA A 19 14.22 -5.09 10.81
CA ALA A 19 14.65 -4.33 9.63
C ALA A 19 15.88 -4.98 8.95
N ARG A 20 16.89 -5.36 9.73
CA ARG A 20 18.09 -6.06 9.22
C ARG A 20 17.74 -7.44 8.65
N LYS A 21 16.93 -8.22 9.35
CA LYS A 21 16.55 -9.59 8.94
C LYS A 21 15.78 -9.61 7.62
N LEU A 22 14.92 -8.62 7.39
CA LEU A 22 14.06 -8.54 6.21
C LEU A 22 14.61 -7.63 5.09
N GLY A 23 15.75 -6.98 5.28
CA GLY A 23 16.32 -6.06 4.29
C GLY A 23 15.47 -4.81 4.02
N VAL A 24 14.66 -4.37 4.98
CA VAL A 24 13.78 -3.20 4.85
C VAL A 24 14.20 -2.06 5.76
N SER A 25 13.78 -0.83 5.44
CA SER A 25 14.07 0.32 6.29
C SER A 25 13.35 0.23 7.65
N ARG A 26 13.99 0.77 8.70
CA ARG A 26 13.39 0.85 10.05
C ARG A 26 12.04 1.58 10.05
N GLY A 27 11.88 2.62 9.22
CA GLY A 27 10.61 3.34 9.07
C GLY A 27 9.49 2.49 8.45
N THR A 28 9.83 1.50 7.62
CA THR A 28 8.86 0.52 7.10
C THR A 28 8.39 -0.42 8.21
N VAL A 29 9.30 -0.87 9.07
CA VAL A 29 8.95 -1.65 10.28
C VAL A 29 8.05 -0.85 11.21
N ALA A 30 8.39 0.40 11.50
CA ALA A 30 7.58 1.26 12.36
C ALA A 30 6.14 1.44 11.82
N ARG A 31 5.98 1.77 10.52
CA ARG A 31 4.67 1.89 9.88
C ARG A 31 3.88 0.58 9.89
N ALA A 32 4.56 -0.55 9.68
CA ALA A 32 3.97 -1.87 9.71
C ALA A 32 3.48 -2.31 11.11
N LEU A 33 4.16 -1.85 12.17
CA LEU A 33 3.76 -2.10 13.56
C LEU A 33 2.61 -1.18 14.00
N ALA A 34 2.59 0.06 13.50
CA ALA A 34 1.53 1.04 13.75
C ALA A 34 0.20 0.67 13.06
N THR A 35 0.24 -0.16 12.02
CA THR A 35 -0.97 -0.59 11.30
C THR A 35 -1.22 -2.08 11.52
N ASP A 36 -2.36 -2.40 12.12
CA ASP A 36 -2.72 -3.80 12.38
C ASP A 36 -3.36 -4.48 11.17
N ARG A 37 -3.98 -3.67 10.30
CA ARG A 37 -4.54 -4.12 9.02
C ARG A 37 -3.43 -4.44 8.00
N PRO A 38 -3.64 -5.41 7.09
CA PRO A 38 -2.76 -5.56 5.94
C PRO A 38 -2.71 -4.25 5.13
N PRO A 39 -1.60 -3.93 4.45
CA PRO A 39 -1.58 -2.81 3.52
C PRO A 39 -2.63 -3.08 2.46
N VAL A 40 -3.70 -2.30 2.47
CA VAL A 40 -4.68 -2.32 1.39
C VAL A 40 -4.01 -1.55 0.26
N TYR A 41 -3.79 -2.21 -0.88
CA TYR A 41 -3.34 -1.53 -2.08
C TYR A 41 -4.47 -0.59 -2.54
N GLN A 42 -4.39 0.66 -2.10
CA GLN A 42 -5.28 1.73 -2.54
C GLN A 42 -4.46 2.62 -3.44
N ARG A 43 -4.47 2.31 -4.74
CA ARG A 43 -4.10 3.31 -5.74
C ARG A 43 -5.33 4.22 -5.86
N PRO A 44 -5.27 5.50 -5.46
CA PRO A 44 -6.34 6.42 -5.85
C PRO A 44 -6.45 6.31 -7.37
N LEU A 45 -7.68 6.16 -7.88
CA LEU A 45 -7.92 6.22 -9.32
C LEU A 45 -7.33 7.55 -9.78
N LYS A 46 -6.19 7.49 -10.48
CA LYS A 46 -5.78 8.63 -11.29
C LYS A 46 -6.86 8.71 -12.36
N GLY A 47 -7.52 9.86 -12.45
CA GLY A 47 -8.47 10.11 -13.53
C GLY A 47 -7.85 9.70 -14.87
N SER A 48 -8.67 9.13 -15.74
CA SER A 48 -8.27 8.82 -17.10
C SER A 48 -8.14 10.12 -17.89
N ALA A 49 -7.22 10.17 -18.86
CA ALA A 49 -7.24 11.23 -19.87
C ALA A 49 -8.60 11.27 -20.61
N VAL A 50 -9.30 10.13 -20.64
CA VAL A 50 -10.63 9.98 -21.23
C VAL A 50 -11.73 10.67 -20.41
N ASP A 51 -11.55 10.86 -19.09
CA ASP A 51 -12.58 11.46 -18.22
C ASP A 51 -12.96 12.87 -18.69
N ALA A 52 -12.01 13.61 -19.29
CA ALA A 52 -12.23 14.95 -19.81
C ALA A 52 -13.03 14.99 -21.12
N VAL A 53 -13.03 13.89 -21.90
CA VAL A 53 -13.61 13.83 -23.26
C VAL A 53 -14.76 12.83 -23.37
N GLU A 54 -15.04 12.06 -22.32
CA GLU A 54 -16.07 11.03 -22.32
C GLU A 54 -17.47 11.55 -22.70
N PRO A 55 -17.93 12.75 -22.26
CA PRO A 55 -19.20 13.30 -22.72
C PRO A 55 -19.27 13.50 -24.24
N ALA A 56 -18.22 14.05 -24.84
CA ALA A 56 -18.15 14.28 -26.29
C ALA A 56 -18.10 12.96 -27.08
N ILE A 57 -17.40 11.94 -26.57
CA ILE A 57 -17.40 10.60 -27.17
C ILE A 57 -18.81 10.01 -27.18
N ARG A 58 -19.60 10.17 -26.10
CA ARG A 58 -20.98 9.66 -26.04
C ARG A 58 -21.89 10.31 -27.06
N GLU A 59 -21.74 11.62 -27.31
CA GLU A 59 -22.49 12.33 -28.34
C GLU A 59 -22.20 11.76 -29.73
N LEU A 60 -20.94 11.45 -30.04
CA LEU A 60 -20.53 10.88 -31.33
C LEU A 60 -21.01 9.44 -31.57
N LEU A 61 -21.36 8.72 -30.51
CA LEU A 61 -21.77 7.30 -30.57
C LEU A 61 -23.30 7.12 -30.49
N THR A 62 -24.07 8.21 -30.41
CA THR A 62 -25.53 8.16 -30.41
C THR A 62 -26.05 8.29 -31.85
N PRO A 63 -26.91 7.39 -32.34
CA PRO A 63 -27.40 7.39 -33.73
C PRO A 63 -28.31 8.58 -34.07
#